data_AF-A0A8S3U1E2-F1
#
_entry.id   AF-A0A8S3U1E2-F1
#
_cell.length_a   1.000
_cell.length_b   1.000
_cell.length_c   1.000
_cell.angle_alpha   90.00
_cell.angle_beta   90.00
_cell.angle_gamma   90.00
#
_symmetry.space_group_name_H-M   'P 1'
#
loop_
_entity.id
_entity.type
_entity.pdbx_description
1 polymer ?
#
loop_
_entity_poly.entity_id
_entity_poly.type
_entity_poly.pdbx_seq_one_letter_code
_entity_poly.pdbx_strand_id
1 'polypeptide(L)'
;MNDLPVDNVEDFTYLGGIISKDYGIGKDTKTRLSKARATFARLRENTILKSNHYSLRTKLRIYNSNVKCVLLYGSETWRVLVGDLHKLDAFSTSCIKKINRIFWPNKIRNKSLLEKCYAKSITAEIKQRRFRCLGHYRKCHNIANEQLFIGHHQEKRNQGD
;
A
#
# COMPACT_ATOMS: atom_id res chain seq x y z
N MET A 1 -20.11 -22.97 -20.14
CA MET A 1 -19.20 -22.71 -19.01
C MET A 1 -18.81 -24.09 -18.52
N ASN A 2 -17.56 -24.51 -18.68
CA ASN A 2 -17.18 -25.92 -18.50
C ASN A 2 -17.08 -26.23 -17.00
N ASP A 3 -17.86 -27.20 -16.52
CA ASP A 3 -17.90 -27.72 -15.14
C ASP A 3 -16.67 -28.59 -14.82
N LEU A 4 -15.47 -28.03 -14.97
CA LEU A 4 -14.25 -28.67 -14.49
C LEU A 4 -14.16 -28.49 -12.96
N PRO A 5 -13.82 -29.55 -12.19
CA PRO A 5 -13.65 -29.45 -10.75
C PRO A 5 -12.56 -28.43 -10.41
N VAL A 6 -12.86 -27.51 -9.51
CA VAL A 6 -11.92 -26.47 -9.05
C VAL A 6 -11.00 -27.06 -7.98
N ASP A 7 -9.69 -27.07 -8.26
CA ASP A 7 -8.70 -27.52 -7.29
C ASP A 7 -8.60 -26.56 -6.09
N ASN A 8 -8.67 -27.14 -4.89
CA ASN A 8 -8.46 -26.40 -3.65
C ASN A 8 -6.95 -26.21 -3.40
N VAL A 9 -6.49 -24.95 -3.43
CA VAL A 9 -5.10 -24.59 -3.11
C VAL A 9 -5.02 -23.82 -1.79
N GLU A 10 -3.97 -24.08 -1.00
CA GLU A 10 -3.75 -23.42 0.29
C GLU A 10 -3.32 -21.96 0.15
N ASP A 11 -2.44 -21.67 -0.82
CA ASP A 11 -1.97 -20.33 -1.18
C ASP A 11 -2.19 -20.09 -2.68
N PHE A 12 -2.80 -18.95 -3.04
CA PHE A 12 -3.00 -18.51 -4.41
C PHE A 12 -2.37 -17.14 -4.65
N THR A 13 -1.66 -16.97 -5.77
CA THR A 13 -1.11 -15.66 -6.16
C THR A 13 -2.06 -14.95 -7.12
N TYR A 14 -2.68 -13.86 -6.66
CA TYR A 14 -3.55 -13.02 -7.47
C TYR A 14 -2.97 -11.61 -7.59
N LEU A 15 -2.73 -11.15 -8.83
CA LEU A 15 -2.18 -9.82 -9.12
C LEU A 15 -0.91 -9.51 -8.30
N GLY A 16 -0.11 -10.55 -8.03
CA GLY A 16 1.13 -10.49 -7.27
C GLY A 16 0.99 -10.41 -5.75
N GLY A 17 -0.24 -10.41 -5.22
CA GLY A 17 -0.57 -10.58 -3.80
C GLY A 17 -0.89 -12.04 -3.46
N ILE A 18 -0.61 -12.45 -2.23
CA ILE A 18 -0.86 -13.82 -1.77
C ILE A 18 -2.20 -13.86 -1.03
N ILE A 19 -3.12 -14.71 -1.52
CA ILE A 19 -4.39 -15.04 -0.88
C ILE A 19 -4.23 -16.46 -0.32
N SER A 20 -4.30 -16.61 1.00
CA SER A 20 -4.26 -17.94 1.64
C SER A 20 -5.62 -18.30 2.23
N LYS A 21 -5.90 -19.60 2.31
CA LYS A 21 -7.10 -20.19 2.93
C LYS A 21 -7.32 -19.73 4.37
N ASP A 22 -6.24 -19.58 5.14
CA ASP A 22 -6.25 -19.11 6.53
C ASP A 22 -6.46 -17.58 6.65
N TYR A 23 -6.82 -16.90 5.55
CA TYR A 23 -6.66 -15.46 5.41
C TYR A 23 -5.21 -15.04 5.71
N GLY A 24 -4.24 -15.69 5.06
CA GLY A 24 -2.77 -15.57 5.24
C GLY A 24 -2.17 -14.20 4.88
N ILE A 25 -2.77 -13.15 5.41
CA ILE A 25 -2.50 -11.72 5.26
C ILE A 25 -1.10 -11.35 5.76
N GLY A 26 -0.62 -12.06 6.79
CA GLY A 26 0.75 -11.92 7.27
C GLY A 26 1.77 -12.30 6.19
N LYS A 27 1.47 -13.28 5.32
CA LYS A 27 2.35 -13.68 4.21
C LYS A 27 2.43 -12.58 3.15
N ASP A 28 1.31 -11.96 2.77
CA ASP A 28 1.34 -10.85 1.80
C ASP A 28 2.12 -9.64 2.35
N THR A 29 1.86 -9.21 3.58
CA THR A 29 2.60 -8.10 4.23
C THR A 29 4.10 -8.37 4.28
N LYS A 30 4.50 -9.60 4.68
CA LYS A 30 5.91 -10.03 4.72
C LYS A 30 6.53 -10.05 3.32
N THR A 31 5.80 -10.56 2.33
CA THR A 31 6.25 -10.63 0.93
C THR A 31 6.47 -9.22 0.37
N ARG A 32 5.55 -8.29 0.62
CA ARG A 32 5.66 -6.90 0.17
C ARG A 32 6.80 -6.16 0.86
N LEU A 33 6.99 -6.40 2.16
CA LEU A 33 8.15 -5.89 2.88
C LEU A 33 9.47 -6.45 2.31
N SER A 34 9.53 -7.73 1.98
CA SER A 34 10.71 -8.36 1.35
C SER A 34 11.00 -7.74 -0.03
N LYS A 35 9.98 -7.63 -0.90
CA LYS A 35 10.09 -6.97 -2.21
C LYS A 35 10.57 -5.53 -2.07
N ALA A 36 10.01 -4.76 -1.14
CA ALA A 36 10.41 -3.37 -0.90
C ALA A 36 11.87 -3.26 -0.40
N ARG A 37 12.32 -4.19 0.45
CA ARG A 37 13.74 -4.26 0.88
C ARG A 37 14.66 -4.50 -0.31
N ALA A 38 14.33 -5.46 -1.17
CA ALA A 38 15.11 -5.75 -2.38
C ALA A 38 15.15 -4.54 -3.33
N THR A 39 14.01 -3.89 -3.58
CA THR A 39 13.96 -2.67 -4.41
C THR A 39 14.81 -1.55 -3.81
N PHE A 40 14.77 -1.34 -2.50
CA PHE A 40 15.59 -0.32 -1.85
C PHE A 40 17.10 -0.65 -1.92
N ALA A 41 17.47 -1.91 -1.74
CA ALA A 41 18.85 -2.38 -1.88
C ALA A 41 19.39 -2.07 -3.28
N ARG A 42 18.65 -2.47 -4.32
CA ARG A 42 19.00 -2.20 -5.72
C ARG A 42 19.18 -0.71 -6.01
N LEU A 43 18.26 0.15 -5.56
CA LEU A 43 18.38 1.61 -5.74
C LEU A 43 19.59 2.23 -5.01
N ARG A 44 20.02 1.60 -3.92
CA ARG A 44 21.18 2.03 -3.14
C ARG A 44 22.49 1.50 -3.72
N GLU A 45 22.48 0.30 -4.29
CA GLU A 45 23.62 -0.33 -4.99
C GLU A 45 23.90 0.36 -6.31
N ASN A 46 22.85 0.65 -7.10
CA ASN A 46 22.93 1.41 -8.36
C ASN A 46 23.22 2.91 -8.15
N THR A 47 23.82 3.27 -7.02
CA THR A 47 24.29 4.59 -6.57
C THR A 47 23.32 5.77 -6.62
N ILE A 48 22.12 5.67 -7.19
CA ILE A 48 21.14 6.77 -7.29
C ILE A 48 20.89 7.41 -5.91
N LEU A 49 20.66 6.59 -4.88
CA LEU A 49 20.44 7.09 -3.52
C LEU A 49 21.74 7.52 -2.81
N LYS A 50 22.88 6.95 -3.18
CA LYS A 50 24.20 7.29 -2.62
C LYS A 50 24.84 8.53 -3.27
N SER A 51 24.50 8.86 -4.50
CA SER A 51 25.13 9.90 -5.32
C SER A 51 24.89 11.31 -4.76
N ASN A 52 25.88 12.20 -4.86
CA ASN A 52 25.72 13.62 -4.53
C ASN A 52 25.03 14.43 -5.64
N HIS A 53 24.93 13.89 -6.85
CA HIS A 53 24.37 14.60 -7.99
C HIS A 53 22.86 14.85 -7.87
N TYR A 54 22.16 14.09 -7.03
CA TYR A 54 20.72 14.21 -6.84
C TYR A 54 20.39 14.87 -5.50
N SER A 55 19.52 15.87 -5.54
CA SER A 55 18.99 16.50 -4.34
C SER A 55 18.27 15.49 -3.43
N LEU A 56 18.20 15.79 -2.14
CA LEU A 56 17.43 14.98 -1.18
C LEU A 56 15.97 14.83 -1.63
N ARG A 57 15.36 15.90 -2.15
CA ARG A 57 13.99 15.90 -2.67
C ARG A 57 13.81 14.88 -3.79
N THR A 58 14.73 14.85 -4.75
CA THR A 58 14.71 13.89 -5.86
C THR A 58 14.83 12.45 -5.36
N LYS A 59 15.76 12.19 -4.42
CA LYS A 59 15.92 10.85 -3.82
C LYS A 59 14.67 10.38 -3.07
N LEU A 60 14.01 11.28 -2.33
CA LEU A 60 12.76 10.97 -1.64
C LEU A 60 11.62 10.69 -2.63
N ARG A 61 11.56 11.40 -3.76
CA ARG A 61 10.61 11.10 -4.85
C ARG A 61 10.83 9.70 -5.42
N ILE A 62 12.08 9.33 -5.70
CA ILE A 62 12.44 8.00 -6.21
C ILE A 62 12.08 6.90 -5.20
N TYR A 63 12.36 7.13 -3.91
CA TYR A 63 11.95 6.23 -2.84
C TYR A 63 10.43 6.06 -2.80
N ASN A 64 9.67 7.16 -2.87
CA ASN A 64 8.22 7.12 -2.84
C ASN A 64 7.64 6.37 -4.04
N SER A 65 8.14 6.60 -5.24
CA SER A 65 7.60 5.98 -6.46
C SER A 65 7.96 4.50 -6.61
N ASN A 66 9.13 4.07 -6.13
CA ASN A 66 9.61 2.70 -6.35
C ASN A 66 9.47 1.81 -5.12
N VAL A 67 9.92 2.27 -3.95
CA VAL A 67 9.97 1.44 -2.74
C VAL A 67 8.66 1.52 -1.97
N LYS A 68 8.17 2.74 -1.73
CA LYS A 68 6.93 2.94 -0.96
C LYS A 68 5.71 2.40 -1.71
N CYS A 69 5.64 2.57 -3.03
CA CYS A 69 4.58 1.98 -3.85
C CYS A 69 4.54 0.44 -3.73
N VAL A 70 5.69 -0.23 -3.82
CA VAL A 70 5.78 -1.70 -3.66
C VAL A 70 5.39 -2.12 -2.25
N LEU A 71 5.84 -1.36 -1.23
CA LEU A 71 5.52 -1.63 0.17
C LEU A 71 4.03 -1.50 0.46
N LEU A 72 3.32 -0.55 -0.14
CA LEU A 72 1.92 -0.24 0.18
C LEU A 72 0.89 -0.88 -0.75
N TYR A 73 1.35 -1.70 -1.70
CA TYR A 73 0.46 -2.36 -2.64
C TYR A 73 -0.50 -3.32 -1.89
N GLY A 74 -1.80 -3.13 -2.08
CA GLY A 74 -2.84 -3.94 -1.44
C GLY A 74 -3.05 -3.63 0.05
N SER A 75 -2.41 -2.59 0.59
CA SER A 75 -2.48 -2.28 2.02
C SER A 75 -3.88 -1.88 2.53
N GLU A 76 -4.76 -1.51 1.60
CA GLU A 76 -6.18 -1.24 1.83
C GLU A 76 -6.92 -2.48 2.37
N THR A 77 -6.55 -3.68 1.93
CA THR A 77 -7.23 -4.94 2.28
C THR A 77 -6.52 -5.73 3.40
N TRP A 78 -5.34 -5.30 3.84
CA TRP A 78 -4.61 -6.02 4.87
C TRP A 78 -5.30 -5.96 6.24
N ARG A 79 -5.43 -7.10 6.90
CA ARG A 79 -5.65 -7.18 8.36
C ARG A 79 -4.31 -7.16 9.10
N VAL A 80 -3.72 -5.98 9.26
CA VAL A 80 -2.40 -5.79 9.90
C VAL A 80 -2.49 -5.82 11.43
N LEU A 81 -1.61 -6.58 12.06
CA LEU A 81 -1.35 -6.52 13.50
C LEU A 81 -0.49 -5.29 13.84
N VAL A 82 -0.62 -4.78 15.06
CA VAL A 82 0.19 -3.63 15.55
C VAL A 82 1.69 -3.91 15.41
N GLY A 83 2.14 -5.13 15.69
CA GLY A 83 3.54 -5.52 15.52
C GLY A 83 4.04 -5.45 14.09
N ASP A 84 3.20 -5.73 13.09
CA ASP A 84 3.60 -5.64 11.68
C ASP A 84 3.62 -4.20 11.20
N LEU A 85 2.68 -3.36 11.64
CA LEU A 85 2.72 -1.92 11.41
C LEU A 85 4.02 -1.29 11.91
N HIS A 86 4.47 -1.65 13.12
CA HIS A 86 5.75 -1.20 13.66
C HIS A 86 6.94 -1.63 12.81
N LYS A 87 6.94 -2.85 12.27
CA LYS A 87 8.00 -3.31 11.36
C LYS A 87 8.04 -2.51 10.05
N LEU A 88 6.87 -2.19 9.49
CA LEU A 88 6.75 -1.37 8.28
C LEU A 88 7.25 0.06 8.51
N ASP A 89 6.86 0.67 9.63
CA ASP A 89 7.31 2.00 10.02
C ASP A 89 8.83 2.04 10.30
N ALA A 90 9.36 1.03 10.99
CA ALA A 90 10.79 0.90 11.25
C ALA A 90 11.58 0.76 9.95
N PHE A 91 11.10 -0.05 9.01
CA PHE A 91 11.71 -0.19 7.69
C PHE A 91 11.71 1.14 6.92
N SER A 92 10.56 1.81 6.81
CA SER A 92 10.46 3.08 6.09
C SER A 92 11.37 4.15 6.72
N THR A 93 11.36 4.26 8.04
CA THR A 93 12.22 5.21 8.76
C THR A 93 13.71 4.89 8.56
N SER A 94 14.10 3.62 8.56
CA SER A 94 15.47 3.19 8.26
C SER A 94 15.90 3.59 6.85
N CYS A 95 15.03 3.40 5.85
CA CYS A 95 15.28 3.87 4.49
C CYS A 95 15.47 5.38 4.43
N ILE A 96 14.60 6.16 5.07
CA ILE A 96 14.68 7.63 5.08
C ILE A 96 15.97 8.09 5.77
N LYS A 97 16.38 7.48 6.90
CA LYS A 97 17.67 7.77 7.56
C LYS A 97 18.85 7.53 6.62
N LYS A 98 18.87 6.40 5.92
CA LYS A 98 19.92 6.06 4.95
C LYS A 98 19.96 7.05 3.77
N ILE A 99 18.81 7.49 3.27
CA ILE A 99 18.71 8.51 2.21
C ILE A 99 19.27 9.86 2.69
N ASN A 100 18.95 10.24 3.94
CA ASN A 100 19.44 11.46 4.58
C ASN A 100 20.88 11.36 5.11
N ARG A 101 21.54 10.20 4.92
CA ARG A 101 22.90 9.91 5.42
C ARG A 101 23.06 10.14 6.92
N ILE A 102 22.01 9.84 7.69
CA ILE A 102 22.06 9.93 9.14
C ILE A 102 22.61 8.61 9.66
N PHE A 103 23.83 8.66 10.15
CA PHE A 103 24.54 7.56 10.79
C PHE A 103 24.88 7.93 12.23
N TRP A 104 25.14 6.91 13.04
CA TRP A 104 25.70 7.13 14.38
C TRP A 104 26.99 7.95 14.29
N PRO A 105 27.29 8.89 15.21
CA PRO A 105 26.59 9.20 16.46
C PRO A 105 25.40 10.16 16.32
N ASN A 106 25.09 10.65 15.12
CA ASN A 106 24.01 11.60 14.90
C ASN A 106 22.63 10.94 15.11
N LYS A 107 21.96 11.32 16.21
CA LYS A 107 20.65 10.77 16.61
C LYS A 107 19.55 11.80 16.39
N ILE A 108 18.59 11.46 15.53
CA ILE A 108 17.36 12.23 15.31
C ILE A 108 16.14 11.43 15.74
N ARG A 109 15.17 12.11 16.36
CA ARG A 109 13.85 11.53 16.65
C ARG A 109 13.11 11.22 15.35
N ASN A 110 12.45 10.07 15.28
CA ASN A 110 11.74 9.63 14.07
C ASN A 110 10.67 10.64 13.61
N LYS A 111 9.94 11.27 14.54
CA LYS A 111 8.96 12.31 14.25
C LYS A 111 9.59 13.50 13.50
N SER A 112 10.66 14.08 14.06
CA SER A 112 11.38 15.22 13.46
C SER A 112 11.98 14.88 12.10
N LEU A 113 12.46 13.64 11.90
CA LEU A 113 12.94 13.18 10.60
C LEU A 113 11.84 13.14 9.54
N LEU A 114 10.67 12.62 9.90
CA LEU A 114 9.52 12.53 9.01
C LEU A 114 8.99 13.93 8.65
N GLU A 115 8.90 14.83 9.62
CA GLU A 115 8.54 16.24 9.43
C GLU A 115 9.51 16.93 8.46
N LYS A 116 10.82 16.79 8.67
CA LYS A 116 11.86 17.34 7.78
C LYS A 116 11.73 16.84 6.33
N CYS A 117 11.30 15.60 6.14
CA CYS A 117 11.15 14.99 4.83
C CYS A 117 9.75 15.18 4.22
N TYR A 118 8.84 15.92 4.88
CA TYR A 118 7.43 16.01 4.53
C TYR A 118 6.79 14.63 4.30
N ALA A 119 7.19 13.65 5.12
CA ALA A 119 6.77 12.26 5.02
C ALA A 119 5.83 11.89 6.17
N LYS A 120 4.87 11.00 5.90
CA LYS A 120 4.02 10.38 6.92
C LYS A 120 4.59 9.03 7.32
N SER A 121 4.20 8.55 8.51
CA SER A 121 4.41 7.15 8.87
C SER A 121 3.63 6.24 7.92
N ILE A 122 4.14 5.04 7.69
CA ILE A 122 3.45 4.01 6.89
C ILE A 122 2.11 3.67 7.53
N THR A 123 2.06 3.59 8.85
CA THR A 123 0.81 3.38 9.58
C THR A 123 -0.24 4.46 9.26
N ALA A 124 0.14 5.73 9.24
CA ALA A 124 -0.78 6.82 8.89
C ALA A 124 -1.21 6.77 7.42
N GLU A 125 -0.29 6.43 6.52
CA GLU A 125 -0.57 6.29 5.09
C GLU A 125 -1.57 5.16 4.81
N ILE A 126 -1.41 4.00 5.46
CA ILE A 126 -2.33 2.86 5.34
C ILE A 126 -3.72 3.24 5.84
N LYS A 127 -3.82 3.92 6.99
CA LYS A 127 -5.10 4.42 7.51
C LYS A 127 -5.78 5.34 6.49
N GLN A 128 -5.04 6.30 5.93
CA GLN A 128 -5.57 7.22 4.93
C GLN A 128 -6.06 6.50 3.66
N ARG A 129 -5.30 5.51 3.18
CA ARG A 129 -5.69 4.68 2.03
C ARG A 129 -6.96 3.89 2.28
N ARG A 130 -7.13 3.32 3.48
CA ARG A 130 -8.36 2.63 3.87
C ARG A 130 -9.56 3.56 3.91
N PHE A 131 -9.43 4.74 4.51
CA PHE A 131 -10.50 5.74 4.50
C PHE A 131 -10.88 6.15 3.08
N ARG A 132 -9.89 6.36 2.21
CA ARG A 132 -10.14 6.66 0.80
C ARG A 132 -10.87 5.52 0.08
N CYS A 133 -10.46 4.27 0.32
CA CYS A 133 -11.11 3.09 -0.23
C CYS A 133 -12.56 2.96 0.24
N LEU A 134 -12.83 3.15 1.54
CA LEU A 134 -14.19 3.17 2.10
C LEU A 134 -15.04 4.28 1.47
N GLY A 135 -14.46 5.47 1.26
CA GLY A 135 -15.14 6.56 0.56
C GLY A 135 -15.50 6.21 -0.87
N HIS A 136 -14.62 5.51 -1.60
CA HIS A 136 -14.92 5.02 -2.95
C HIS A 136 -16.05 3.97 -2.93
N TYR A 137 -16.02 3.01 -2.01
CA TYR A 137 -17.09 2.03 -1.85
C TYR A 137 -18.44 2.71 -1.58
N ARG A 138 -18.49 3.66 -0.65
CA ARG A 138 -19.70 4.43 -0.34
C ARG A 138 -20.23 5.19 -1.55
N LYS A 139 -19.34 5.82 -2.33
CA LYS A 139 -19.72 6.53 -3.56
C LYS A 139 -20.32 5.58 -4.59
N CYS A 140 -19.67 4.44 -4.86
CA CYS A 140 -20.18 3.43 -5.80
C CYS A 140 -21.53 2.86 -5.35
N HIS A 141 -21.68 2.58 -4.05
CA HIS A 141 -22.95 2.11 -3.49
C HIS A 141 -24.08 3.12 -3.69
N ASN A 142 -23.82 4.42 -3.48
CA ASN A 142 -24.82 5.45 -3.70
C ASN A 142 -25.23 5.56 -5.19
N ILE A 143 -24.26 5.50 -6.11
CA ILE A 143 -24.52 5.51 -7.56
C ILE A 143 -25.37 4.29 -7.97
N ALA A 144 -25.04 3.11 -7.46
CA ALA A 144 -25.80 1.89 -7.76
C ALA A 144 -27.26 2.00 -7.28
N ASN A 145 -27.48 2.57 -6.09
CA ASN A 145 -28.83 2.81 -5.59
C ASN A 145 -29.58 3.84 -6.44
N GLU A 146 -28.94 4.96 -6.81
CA GLU A 146 -29.54 6.00 -7.66
C GLU A 146 -29.94 5.44 -9.04
N GLN A 147 -29.10 4.60 -9.65
CA GLN A 147 -29.42 3.90 -10.89
C GLN A 147 -30.58 2.90 -10.72
N LEU A 148 -30.62 2.16 -9.61
CA LEU A 148 -31.74 1.27 -9.29
C LEU A 148 -33.06 2.06 -9.14
N PHE A 149 -33.03 3.18 -8.42
CA PHE A 149 -34.19 4.05 -8.22
C PHE A 149 -34.70 4.63 -9.54
N ILE A 150 -33.79 5.09 -10.42
CA ILE A 150 -34.15 5.59 -11.75
C ILE A 150 -34.74 4.46 -12.61
N GLY A 151 -34.13 3.27 -12.59
CA GLY A 151 -34.61 2.09 -13.32
C GLY A 151 -36.03 1.68 -12.92
N HIS A 152 -36.29 1.55 -11.62
CA HIS A 152 -37.63 1.24 -11.10
C HIS A 152 -38.67 2.32 -11.42
N HIS A 153 -38.25 3.58 -11.54
CA HIS A 153 -39.17 4.67 -11.89
C HIS A 153 -39.53 4.67 -13.38
N GLN A 154 -38.65 4.19 -14.26
CA GLN A 154 -38.94 4.04 -15.70
C GLN A 154 -39.80 2.81 -15.98
N GLU A 155 -39.58 1.68 -15.30
CA GLU A 155 -40.42 0.48 -15.44
C GLU A 155 -41.88 0.75 -15.07
N LYS A 156 -42.13 1.55 -14.02
CA LYS A 156 -43.50 1.92 -13.60
C LYS A 156 -44.22 2.86 -14.56
N ARG A 157 -43.52 3.58 -15.44
CA ARG A 157 -44.15 4.43 -16.48
C ARG A 157 -44.56 3.65 -17.72
N ASN A 158 -43.99 2.47 -17.94
CA ASN A 158 -44.22 1.65 -19.14
C ASN A 158 -45.27 0.54 -18.92
N GLN A 159 -45.95 0.50 -17.77
CA GLN A 159 -46.96 -0.51 -17.41
C GLN A 159 -48.40 0.05 -17.35
N GLY A 160 -48.62 1.28 -17.81
CA GLY A 160 -49.94 1.88 -17.93
C GLY A 160 -50.22 2.27 -19.38
N ASP A 161 -50.58 1.29 -20.21
CA ASP A 161 -51.28 1.39 -21.49
C ASP A 161 -52.05 0.08 -21.76
#